data_AF-A0AA91GW83-F1
#
_entry.id   AF-A0AA91GW83-F1
#
_cell.length_a   1.000
_cell.length_b   1.000
_cell.length_c   1.000
_cell.angle_alpha   90.00
_cell.angle_beta   90.00
_cell.angle_gamma   90.00
#
_symmetry.space_group_name_H-M   'P 1'
#
loop_
_entity.id
_entity.type
_entity.pdbx_description
1 polymer ?
#
loop_
_entity_poly.entity_id
_entity_poly.type
_entity_poly.pdbx_seq_one_letter_code
_entity_poly.pdbx_strand_id
1 'polypeptide(L)'
;MLEDYCSEVGRTKTDVLRELIRSLKTKKKPSNEGRGFRPIFSVNPAYTSQVDHQSGTLLGRREGDRFIRYTGDVIQADLNAARNIRIRGTDNNITRFMRSGDVESELLTRTVQYLASIGKSVTDALNLGWLLPKFKANVLKLEAQYHPQG
;
A
#
# COMPACT_ATOMS: atom_id res chain seq x y z
N MET A 1 -3.43 -15.69 47.09
CA MET A 1 -3.81 -15.30 45.71
C MET A 1 -4.02 -16.50 44.78
N LEU A 2 -3.03 -17.37 44.50
CA LEU A 2 -3.25 -18.56 43.65
C LEU A 2 -3.96 -19.70 44.40
N GLU A 3 -3.69 -19.83 45.71
CA GLU A 3 -4.32 -20.81 46.61
C GLU A 3 -5.81 -20.56 46.82
N ASP A 4 -6.18 -19.30 47.03
CA ASP A 4 -7.57 -18.87 47.19
C ASP A 4 -8.36 -19.14 45.90
N TYR A 5 -7.80 -18.78 44.75
CA TYR A 5 -8.38 -19.08 43.44
C TYR A 5 -8.58 -20.59 43.21
N CYS A 6 -7.58 -21.41 43.56
CA CYS A 6 -7.69 -22.87 43.45
C CYS A 6 -8.81 -23.44 44.35
N SER A 7 -8.97 -22.87 45.54
CA SER A 7 -10.00 -23.26 46.50
C SER A 7 -11.40 -22.84 46.04
N GLU A 8 -11.55 -21.63 45.50
CA GLU A 8 -12.80 -21.11 44.94
C GLU A 8 -13.28 -21.89 43.71
N VAL A 9 -12.36 -22.25 42.81
CA VAL A 9 -12.71 -23.00 41.58
C VAL A 9 -12.73 -24.52 41.79
N GLY A 10 -12.47 -25.00 43.02
CA GLY A 10 -12.46 -26.41 43.38
C GLY A 10 -11.43 -27.24 42.62
N ARG A 11 -10.31 -26.64 42.19
CA ARG A 11 -9.26 -27.32 41.42
C ARG A 11 -7.94 -27.31 42.16
N THR A 12 -7.12 -28.33 41.95
CA THR A 12 -5.77 -28.32 42.49
C THR A 12 -4.90 -27.35 41.72
N LYS A 13 -3.84 -26.83 42.36
CA LYS A 13 -2.82 -26.00 41.68
C LYS A 13 -2.27 -26.67 40.43
N THR A 14 -2.11 -28.00 40.48
CA THR A 14 -1.60 -28.79 39.37
C THR A 14 -2.56 -28.79 38.18
N ASP A 15 -3.88 -28.82 38.43
CA ASP A 15 -4.89 -28.80 37.36
C ASP A 15 -4.96 -27.43 36.68
N VAL A 16 -4.92 -26.36 37.46
CA VAL A 16 -4.86 -24.98 36.94
C VAL A 16 -3.57 -24.78 36.12
N LEU A 17 -2.43 -25.29 36.60
CA LEU A 17 -1.16 -25.19 35.88
C LEU A 17 -1.17 -26.00 34.58
N ARG A 18 -1.72 -27.21 34.59
CA ARG A 18 -1.87 -28.05 33.37
C ARG A 18 -2.76 -27.38 32.34
N GLU A 19 -3.86 -26.77 32.77
CA GLU A 19 -4.77 -26.06 31.88
C GLU A 19 -4.12 -24.80 31.29
N LEU A 20 -3.37 -24.05 32.09
CA LEU A 20 -2.61 -22.89 31.61
C LEU A 20 -1.56 -23.31 30.58
N ILE A 21 -0.78 -24.37 30.88
CA ILE A 21 0.20 -24.92 29.94
C ILE A 21 -0.49 -25.41 28.66
N ARG A 22 -1.66 -26.05 28.76
CA ARG A 22 -2.46 -26.48 27.61
C ARG A 22 -2.93 -25.28 26.80
N SER A 23 -3.44 -24.22 27.43
CA SER A 23 -3.87 -22.98 26.78
C SER A 23 -2.72 -22.25 26.10
N LEU A 24 -1.53 -22.28 26.68
CA LEU A 24 -0.32 -21.71 26.09
C LEU A 24 0.18 -22.53 24.90
N LYS A 25 -0.02 -23.86 24.91
CA LYS A 25 0.29 -24.76 23.78
C LYS A 25 -0.75 -24.68 22.65
N THR A 26 -2.03 -24.45 22.95
CA THR A 26 -3.09 -24.30 21.93
C THR A 26 -3.11 -22.91 21.28
N LYS A 27 -2.52 -21.89 21.91
CA LYS A 27 -2.15 -20.64 21.24
C LYS A 27 -1.02 -20.94 20.25
N LYS A 28 -1.40 -21.48 19.09
CA LYS A 28 -0.53 -21.77 17.94
C LYS A 28 0.34 -20.53 17.70
N LYS A 29 1.67 -20.67 17.76
CA LYS A 29 2.58 -19.74 17.07
C LYS A 29 2.07 -19.67 15.62
N PRO A 30 1.87 -18.49 15.01
CA PRO A 30 1.37 -18.42 13.64
C PRO A 30 2.22 -19.36 12.79
N SER A 31 1.57 -20.36 12.19
CA SER A 31 2.28 -21.37 11.42
C SER A 31 2.97 -20.65 10.26
N ASN A 32 4.26 -20.92 10.08
CA ASN A 32 4.99 -20.55 8.85
C ASN A 32 4.56 -21.45 7.67
N GLU A 33 3.29 -21.86 7.64
CA GLU A 33 2.66 -22.59 6.53
C GLU A 33 2.42 -21.57 5.42
N GLY A 34 3.40 -21.45 4.53
CA GLY A 34 3.38 -20.45 3.46
C GLY A 34 4.74 -20.10 2.84
N ARG A 35 5.83 -20.75 3.27
CA ARG A 35 7.12 -20.73 2.56
C ARG A 35 7.16 -21.71 1.39
N GLY A 36 6.09 -21.72 0.59
CA GLY A 36 6.20 -22.23 -0.78
C GLY A 36 7.20 -21.37 -1.56
N PHE A 37 7.82 -21.93 -2.60
CA PHE A 37 8.65 -21.19 -3.53
C PHE A 37 7.91 -19.90 -3.95
N ARG A 38 8.43 -18.75 -3.55
CA ARG A 38 7.96 -17.46 -4.07
C ARG A 38 8.89 -17.11 -5.22
N PRO A 39 8.41 -17.21 -6.48
CA PRO A 39 9.25 -16.82 -7.60
C PRO A 39 9.69 -15.37 -7.41
N ILE A 40 11.00 -15.14 -7.55
CA ILE A 40 11.58 -13.80 -7.51
C ILE A 40 11.39 -13.21 -8.91
N PHE A 41 10.61 -12.14 -9.00
CA PHE A 41 10.41 -11.42 -10.24
C PHE A 41 11.11 -10.06 -10.18
N SER A 42 11.81 -9.72 -11.25
CA SER A 42 12.32 -8.36 -11.43
C SER A 42 11.25 -7.49 -12.06
N VAL A 43 11.01 -6.34 -11.47
CA VAL A 43 10.02 -5.36 -11.94
C VAL A 43 10.69 -4.05 -12.33
N ASN A 44 9.96 -3.17 -13.01
CA ASN A 44 10.43 -1.82 -13.26
C ASN A 44 10.36 -0.99 -11.95
N PRO A 45 11.48 -0.41 -11.47
CA PRO A 45 11.49 0.32 -10.21
C PRO A 45 11.01 1.77 -10.34
N ALA A 46 10.80 2.28 -11.55
CA ALA A 46 10.49 3.68 -11.79
C ALA A 46 9.21 4.11 -11.04
N TYR A 47 9.30 5.28 -10.40
CA TYR A 47 8.23 5.94 -9.62
C TYR A 47 7.68 5.16 -8.42
N THR A 48 8.24 4.01 -8.05
CA THR A 48 7.71 3.18 -6.94
C THR A 48 7.70 3.89 -5.58
N SER A 49 8.57 4.86 -5.34
CA SER A 49 8.56 5.69 -4.13
C SER A 49 7.64 6.91 -4.20
N GLN A 50 7.10 7.22 -5.38
CA GLN A 50 6.28 8.40 -5.67
C GLN A 50 4.79 8.07 -5.85
N VAL A 51 4.47 6.81 -6.13
CA VAL A 51 3.08 6.33 -6.28
C VAL A 51 2.47 6.03 -4.91
N ASP A 52 1.21 6.39 -4.69
CA ASP A 52 0.44 5.87 -3.56
C ASP A 52 0.04 4.42 -3.84
N HIS A 53 0.54 3.47 -3.04
CA HIS A 53 0.24 2.05 -3.26
C HIS A 53 -1.24 1.68 -3.17
N GLN A 54 -2.05 2.49 -2.51
CA GLN A 54 -3.47 2.18 -2.31
C GLN A 54 -4.32 2.62 -3.49
N SER A 55 -4.05 3.78 -4.09
CA SER A 55 -4.75 4.25 -5.30
C SER A 55 -4.08 3.78 -6.59
N GLY A 56 -2.77 3.48 -6.56
CA GLY A 56 -1.96 3.22 -7.75
C GLY A 56 -1.66 4.47 -8.58
N THR A 57 -1.83 5.67 -8.01
CA THR A 57 -1.71 6.96 -8.70
C THR A 57 -0.52 7.79 -8.21
N LEU A 58 -0.19 8.87 -8.92
CA LEU A 58 0.83 9.85 -8.53
C LEU A 58 0.30 10.93 -7.57
N LEU A 59 -0.83 10.66 -6.90
CA LEU A 59 -1.37 11.53 -5.87
C LEU A 59 -0.69 11.27 -4.52
N GLY A 60 -0.42 12.34 -3.79
CA GLY A 60 0.40 12.32 -2.59
C GLY A 60 1.87 12.63 -2.88
N ARG A 61 2.70 12.59 -1.83
CA ARG A 61 4.12 12.91 -1.93
C ARG A 61 4.96 12.24 -0.85
N ARG A 62 6.20 11.91 -1.21
CA ARG A 62 7.22 11.47 -0.26
C ARG A 62 7.94 12.68 0.34
N GLU A 63 8.07 12.70 1.66
CA GLU A 63 8.84 13.66 2.44
C GLU A 63 9.70 12.90 3.45
N GLY A 64 10.97 12.65 3.12
CA GLY A 64 11.87 11.83 3.93
C GLY A 64 11.35 10.40 4.07
N ASP A 65 11.12 9.98 5.31
CA ASP A 65 10.62 8.63 5.67
C ASP A 65 9.10 8.51 5.64
N ARG A 66 8.41 9.57 5.25
CA ARG A 66 6.94 9.64 5.19
C ARG A 66 6.47 9.72 3.75
N PHE A 67 5.41 8.99 3.46
CA PHE A 67 4.58 9.22 2.28
C PHE A 67 3.24 9.77 2.75
N ILE A 68 2.92 11.00 2.36
CA ILE A 68 1.66 11.67 2.69
C ILE A 68 0.72 11.43 1.52
N ARG A 69 -0.36 10.68 1.76
CA ARG A 69 -1.39 10.40 0.76
C ARG A 69 -2.25 11.63 0.53
N TYR A 70 -2.94 11.69 -0.61
CA TYR A 70 -3.84 12.80 -0.91
C TYR A 70 -5.03 12.90 0.05
N THR A 71 -5.39 11.79 0.71
CA THR A 71 -6.38 11.71 1.77
C THR A 71 -5.92 12.31 3.10
N GLY A 72 -4.63 12.64 3.23
CA GLY A 72 -4.00 13.14 4.46
C GLY A 72 -3.36 12.06 5.33
N ASP A 73 -3.58 10.77 5.03
CA ASP A 73 -2.92 9.68 5.74
C ASP A 73 -1.41 9.71 5.54
N VAL A 74 -0.67 9.39 6.60
CA VAL A 74 0.80 9.28 6.56
C VAL A 74 1.21 7.84 6.75
N ILE A 75 2.00 7.32 5.82
CA ILE A 75 2.56 5.97 5.88
C ILE A 75 4.08 6.02 5.79
N GLN A 76 4.76 5.00 6.31
CA GLN A 76 6.21 4.88 6.16
C GLN A 76 6.56 4.72 4.66
N ALA A 77 7.47 5.55 4.18
CA ALA A 77 7.70 5.72 2.75
C ALA A 77 8.30 4.46 2.08
N ASP A 78 9.12 3.69 2.78
CA ASP A 78 9.70 2.46 2.24
C ASP A 78 8.69 1.32 2.27
N LEU A 79 7.80 1.27 3.26
CA LEU A 79 6.65 0.37 3.25
C LEU A 79 5.74 0.65 2.05
N ASN A 80 5.49 1.93 1.74
CA ASN A 80 4.75 2.32 0.53
C ASN A 80 5.48 1.83 -0.74
N ALA A 81 6.77 2.12 -0.86
CA ALA A 81 7.58 1.72 -2.01
C ALA A 81 7.64 0.19 -2.18
N ALA A 82 7.80 -0.56 -1.09
CA ALA A 82 7.81 -2.01 -1.09
C ALA A 82 6.46 -2.59 -1.54
N ARG A 83 5.34 -1.98 -1.12
CA ARG A 83 4.00 -2.36 -1.59
C ARG A 83 3.84 -2.07 -3.08
N ASN A 84 4.32 -0.94 -3.58
CA ASN A 84 4.33 -0.64 -5.01
C ASN A 84 5.15 -1.64 -5.82
N ILE A 85 6.34 -2.03 -5.34
CA ILE A 85 7.15 -3.08 -5.99
C ILE A 85 6.38 -4.39 -6.06
N ARG A 86 5.69 -4.78 -4.97
CA ARG A 86 4.86 -5.99 -4.95
C ARG A 86 3.71 -5.92 -5.96
N ILE A 87 2.99 -4.79 -6.01
CA ILE A 87 1.88 -4.57 -6.95
C ILE A 87 2.39 -4.60 -8.40
N ARG A 88 3.58 -4.03 -8.64
CA ARG A 88 4.20 -4.01 -9.97
C ARG A 88 4.47 -5.41 -10.52
N GLY A 89 4.66 -6.40 -9.65
CA GLY A 89 4.85 -7.80 -10.05
C GLY A 89 3.66 -8.41 -10.79
N THR A 90 2.47 -7.81 -10.69
CA THR A 90 1.24 -8.24 -11.37
C THR A 90 0.69 -7.15 -12.30
N ASP A 91 1.47 -6.13 -12.61
CA ASP A 91 1.06 -5.01 -13.47
C ASP A 91 1.33 -5.35 -14.94
N ASN A 92 0.27 -5.48 -15.73
CA ASN A 92 0.38 -5.86 -17.14
C ASN A 92 0.74 -4.67 -18.05
N ASN A 93 0.51 -3.43 -17.60
CA ASN A 93 0.77 -2.24 -18.43
C ASN A 93 2.17 -1.69 -18.20
N ILE A 94 2.76 -1.92 -17.01
CA ILE A 94 4.13 -1.48 -16.68
C ILE A 94 5.07 -2.68 -16.63
N THR A 95 5.66 -2.98 -17.78
CA THR A 95 6.62 -4.09 -17.91
C THR A 95 8.02 -3.70 -17.43
N ARG A 96 8.84 -4.71 -17.10
CA ARG A 96 10.20 -4.55 -16.57
C ARG A 96 11.09 -3.60 -17.39
N PHE A 97 10.98 -3.63 -18.72
CA PHE A 97 11.92 -2.95 -19.63
C PHE A 97 11.42 -1.62 -20.19
N MET A 98 10.24 -1.15 -19.75
CA MET A 98 9.73 0.15 -20.17
C MET A 98 10.66 1.29 -19.76
N ARG A 99 10.77 2.31 -20.62
CA ARG A 99 11.53 3.52 -20.28
C ARG A 99 10.79 4.29 -19.20
N SER A 100 11.53 5.02 -18.38
CA SER A 100 10.94 5.81 -17.28
C SER A 100 9.82 6.75 -17.76
N GLY A 101 9.97 7.38 -18.94
CA GLY A 101 8.94 8.27 -19.50
C GLY A 101 7.64 7.54 -19.88
N ASP A 102 7.74 6.29 -20.35
CA ASP A 102 6.56 5.47 -20.68
C ASP A 102 5.85 5.04 -19.39
N VAL A 103 6.62 4.72 -18.33
CA VAL A 103 6.08 4.44 -16.99
C VAL A 103 5.38 5.66 -16.41
N GLU A 104 5.97 6.86 -16.54
CA GLU A 104 5.33 8.11 -16.11
C GLU A 104 4.00 8.31 -16.83
N SER A 105 3.98 8.13 -18.15
CA SER A 105 2.79 8.32 -18.98
C SER A 105 1.65 7.40 -18.53
N GLU A 106 1.93 6.11 -18.31
CA GLU A 106 0.94 5.15 -17.81
C GLU A 106 0.43 5.49 -16.40
N LEU A 107 1.31 5.94 -15.50
CA LEU A 107 0.91 6.37 -14.15
C LEU A 107 0.09 7.67 -14.17
N LEU A 108 0.39 8.60 -15.07
CA LEU A 108 -0.41 9.81 -15.28
C LEU A 108 -1.79 9.46 -15.83
N THR A 109 -1.89 8.52 -16.78
CA THR A 109 -3.18 8.02 -17.28
C THR A 109 -4.04 7.48 -16.15
N ARG A 110 -3.49 6.61 -15.29
CA ARG A 110 -4.19 6.10 -14.10
C ARG A 110 -4.62 7.22 -13.16
N THR A 111 -3.75 8.23 -12.99
CA THR A 111 -4.03 9.38 -12.12
C THR A 111 -5.21 10.20 -12.65
N VAL A 112 -5.26 10.50 -13.95
CA VAL A 112 -6.38 11.21 -14.58
C VAL A 112 -7.68 10.40 -14.46
N GLN A 113 -7.65 9.12 -14.80
CA GLN A 113 -8.82 8.23 -14.69
C GLN A 113 -9.36 8.15 -13.26
N TYR A 114 -8.46 8.07 -12.28
CA TYR A 114 -8.83 8.04 -10.87
C TYR A 114 -9.44 9.37 -10.39
N LEU A 115 -8.87 10.50 -10.79
CA LEU A 115 -9.42 11.81 -10.47
C LEU A 115 -10.83 11.97 -11.05
N ALA A 116 -11.03 11.58 -12.31
CA ALA A 116 -12.33 11.58 -12.95
C ALA A 116 -13.35 10.69 -12.20
N SER A 117 -12.93 9.50 -11.75
CA SER A 117 -13.81 8.58 -11.02
C SER A 117 -14.26 9.09 -9.65
N ILE A 118 -13.48 10.00 -9.03
CA ILE A 118 -13.86 10.68 -7.78
C ILE A 118 -14.42 12.09 -8.01
N GLY A 119 -14.75 12.46 -9.25
CA GLY A 119 -15.35 13.75 -9.60
C GLY A 119 -14.40 14.94 -9.40
N LYS A 120 -13.10 14.75 -9.62
CA LYS A 120 -12.07 15.80 -9.51
C LYS A 120 -11.35 15.98 -10.84
N SER A 121 -10.97 17.22 -11.13
CA SER A 121 -10.07 17.53 -12.24
C SER A 121 -8.60 17.47 -11.79
N VAL A 122 -7.70 17.43 -12.75
CA VAL A 122 -6.26 17.61 -12.53
C VAL A 122 -5.98 18.99 -11.94
N THR A 123 -6.71 20.01 -12.37
CA THR A 123 -6.59 21.37 -11.83
C THR A 123 -6.93 21.39 -10.33
N ASP A 124 -7.99 20.69 -9.92
CA ASP A 124 -8.33 20.55 -8.48
C ASP A 124 -7.19 19.88 -7.71
N ALA A 125 -6.67 18.76 -8.23
CA ALA A 125 -5.59 18.02 -7.58
C ALA A 125 -4.30 18.85 -7.43
N LEU A 126 -3.98 19.70 -8.40
CA LEU A 126 -2.85 20.64 -8.31
C LEU A 126 -3.10 21.73 -7.26
N ASN A 127 -4.29 22.33 -7.26
CA ASN A 127 -4.66 23.39 -6.31
C ASN A 127 -4.71 22.90 -4.86
N LEU A 128 -5.14 21.64 -4.66
CA LEU A 128 -5.17 20.99 -3.35
C LEU A 128 -3.79 20.45 -2.91
N GLY A 129 -2.77 20.57 -3.75
CA GLY A 129 -1.41 20.07 -3.48
C GLY A 129 -1.31 18.55 -3.42
N TRP A 130 -2.29 17.84 -4.00
CA TRP A 130 -2.31 16.38 -4.10
C TRP A 130 -1.37 15.87 -5.18
N LEU A 131 -1.23 16.60 -6.28
CA LEU A 131 -0.34 16.26 -7.38
C LEU A 131 0.86 17.20 -7.43
N LEU A 132 2.06 16.65 -7.60
CA LEU A 132 3.28 17.45 -7.64
C LEU A 132 3.34 18.33 -8.92
N PRO A 133 3.76 19.61 -8.82
CA PRO A 133 3.82 20.53 -9.96
C PRO A 133 4.68 20.06 -11.13
N LYS A 134 5.68 19.21 -10.88
CA LYS A 134 6.56 18.66 -11.93
C LYS A 134 5.80 17.85 -12.99
N PHE A 135 4.63 17.31 -12.66
CA PHE A 135 3.81 16.55 -13.59
C PHE A 135 2.81 17.41 -14.38
N LYS A 136 2.64 18.69 -13.98
CA LYS A 136 1.55 19.58 -14.44
C LYS A 136 1.38 19.59 -15.96
N ALA A 137 2.45 19.80 -16.72
CA ALA A 137 2.37 19.93 -18.17
C ALA A 137 1.86 18.65 -18.84
N ASN A 138 2.42 17.50 -18.45
CA ASN A 138 2.07 16.20 -19.03
C ASN A 138 0.64 15.79 -18.65
N VAL A 139 0.25 16.00 -17.38
CA VAL A 139 -1.06 15.56 -16.88
C VAL A 139 -2.23 16.39 -17.44
N LEU A 140 -2.04 17.70 -17.61
CA LEU A 140 -3.08 18.58 -18.19
C LEU A 140 -3.29 18.27 -19.68
N LYS A 141 -2.20 18.00 -20.41
CA LYS A 141 -2.28 17.56 -21.81
C LYS A 141 -3.06 16.25 -21.92
N LEU A 142 -2.85 15.32 -20.99
CA LEU A 142 -3.51 14.03 -20.96
C LEU A 142 -5.00 14.12 -20.59
N GLU A 143 -5.34 14.94 -19.60
CA GLU A 143 -6.74 15.18 -19.20
C GLU A 143 -7.56 15.74 -20.36
N ALA A 144 -7.01 16.69 -21.12
CA ALA A 144 -7.67 17.26 -22.30
C ALA A 144 -7.93 16.22 -23.41
N GLN A 145 -7.14 15.15 -23.48
CA GLN A 145 -7.37 14.03 -24.41
C GLN A 145 -8.38 13.01 -23.87
N TYR A 146 -8.47 12.86 -22.55
CA TYR A 146 -9.35 11.90 -21.89
C TYR A 146 -10.81 12.39 -21.82
N HIS A 147 -11.01 13.70 -21.69
CA HIS A 147 -12.31 14.36 -21.78
C HIS A 147 -12.37 15.22 -23.05
N PRO A 148 -12.54 14.64 -24.26
CA PRO A 148 -12.93 15.44 -25.40
C PRO A 148 -14.29 16.04 -25.06
N GLN A 149 -14.31 17.37 -24.89
CA GLN A 149 -15.48 18.20 -24.62
C GLN A 149 -16.75 17.59 -25.25
N GLY A 150 -17.66 17.13 -24.41
CA GLY A 150 -19.03 16.77 -24.78
C GLY A 150 -19.96 17.89 -24.38
#